data_AF-A0A1G5GJW3-F1
#
_entry.id   AF-A0A1G5GJW3-F1
#
_cell.length_a   1.000
_cell.length_b   1.000
_cell.length_c   1.000
_cell.angle_alpha   90.00
_cell.angle_beta   90.00
_cell.angle_gamma   90.00
#
_symmetry.space_group_name_H-M   'P 1'
#
loop_
_entity.id
_entity.type
_entity.pdbx_description
1 polymer ?
#
loop_
_entity_poly.entity_id
_entity_poly.type
_entity_poly.pdbx_seq_one_letter_code
_entity_poly.pdbx_strand_id
1 'polypeptide(L)'
;MKKIRWIIIVIGVMLCILLLLRLSTLSVIKSNLLEGRYKAEYDISDYYVELMRSYIEINDCWDPIYREMYLTLNDDGTYVMETDYDQLRDNIWNWLKDYDDELLLGMTEVVSIEQATQIAESQNMTYEEYKAEFMKEYKKGFDYGFEQNIDAGKALWDGSGCYTYDEKEVELRDTDARKIIGTIDGTDITIYSADFRPIVYKKIP
;
A
#
# COMPACT_ATOMS: atom_id res chain seq x y z
N MET A 1 -5.18 -71.17 17.38
CA MET A 1 -5.24 -70.35 16.15
C MET A 1 -6.10 -69.07 16.24
N LYS A 2 -7.23 -69.03 16.97
CA LYS A 2 -8.08 -67.82 17.03
C LYS A 2 -7.44 -66.58 17.70
N LYS A 3 -6.57 -66.75 18.72
CA LYS A 3 -5.92 -65.62 19.42
C LYS A 3 -4.93 -64.83 18.55
N ILE A 4 -4.25 -65.49 17.61
CA ILE A 4 -3.24 -64.85 16.75
C ILE A 4 -3.91 -63.92 15.72
N ARG A 5 -5.09 -64.28 15.21
CA ARG A 5 -5.85 -63.44 14.27
C ARG A 5 -6.30 -62.11 14.88
N TRP A 6 -6.69 -62.09 16.15
CA TRP A 6 -7.10 -60.87 16.83
C TRP A 6 -5.93 -59.89 17.05
N ILE A 7 -4.75 -60.41 17.36
CA ILE A 7 -3.55 -59.59 17.56
C ILE A 7 -3.14 -58.88 16.26
N ILE A 8 -3.20 -59.57 15.12
CA ILE A 8 -2.87 -59.00 13.81
C ILE A 8 -3.84 -57.88 13.43
N ILE A 9 -5.14 -58.06 13.69
CA ILE A 9 -6.16 -57.04 13.39
C ILE A 9 -5.95 -55.79 14.26
N VAL A 10 -5.72 -55.96 15.56
CA VAL A 10 -5.49 -54.84 16.48
C VAL A 10 -4.25 -54.05 16.09
N ILE A 11 -3.14 -54.73 15.77
CA ILE A 11 -1.90 -54.09 15.32
C ILE A 11 -2.12 -53.34 14.00
N GLY A 12 -2.85 -53.92 13.04
CA GLY A 12 -3.18 -53.28 11.77
C GLY A 12 -3.99 -52.00 11.93
N VAL A 13 -5.02 -52.01 12.79
CA VAL A 13 -5.85 -50.82 13.06
C VAL A 13 -5.03 -49.75 13.78
N MET A 14 -4.17 -50.12 14.73
CA MET A 14 -3.30 -49.17 15.43
C MET A 14 -2.30 -48.48 14.48
N LEU A 15 -1.72 -49.25 13.54
CA LEU A 15 -0.83 -48.73 12.50
C LEU A 15 -1.56 -47.77 11.56
N CYS A 16 -2.79 -48.08 11.15
CA CYS A 16 -3.61 -47.16 10.35
C CYS A 16 -3.94 -45.87 11.10
N ILE A 17 -4.29 -45.94 12.38
CA ILE A 17 -4.55 -44.75 13.20
C ILE A 17 -3.28 -43.89 13.36
N LEU A 18 -2.12 -44.53 13.57
CA LEU A 18 -0.83 -43.84 13.64
C LEU A 18 -0.44 -43.19 12.29
N LEU A 19 -0.75 -43.84 11.17
CA LEU A 19 -0.55 -43.30 9.82
C LEU A 19 -1.48 -42.11 9.55
N LEU A 20 -2.76 -42.20 9.92
CA LEU A 20 -3.72 -41.11 9.80
C LEU A 20 -3.35 -39.92 10.69
N LEU A 21 -2.91 -40.17 11.93
CA LEU A 21 -2.40 -39.13 12.82
C LEU A 21 -1.13 -38.46 12.28
N ARG A 22 -0.21 -39.23 11.68
CA ARG A 22 0.98 -38.67 11.00
C ARG A 22 0.64 -37.85 9.76
N LEU A 23 -0.35 -38.27 8.98
CA LEU A 23 -0.82 -37.52 7.81
C LEU A 23 -1.51 -36.22 8.23
N SER A 24 -2.29 -36.23 9.31
CA SER A 24 -2.88 -35.00 9.87
C SER A 24 -1.86 -34.07 10.52
N THR A 25 -0.78 -34.59 11.12
CA THR A 25 0.29 -33.73 11.66
C THR A 25 1.22 -33.21 10.56
N LEU A 26 1.40 -33.95 9.46
CA LEU A 26 2.12 -33.46 8.28
C LEU A 26 1.35 -32.34 7.54
N SER A 27 0.02 -32.36 7.54
CA SER A 27 -0.76 -31.23 6.99
C SER A 27 -0.77 -30.01 7.92
N VAL A 28 -0.56 -30.20 9.22
CA VAL A 28 -0.52 -29.12 10.23
C VAL A 28 0.88 -28.49 10.39
N ILE A 29 1.94 -29.10 9.86
CA ILE A 29 3.33 -28.57 9.89
C ILE A 29 3.80 -28.18 8.48
N LYS A 30 2.90 -27.63 7.67
CA LYS A 30 3.28 -26.54 6.77
C LYS A 30 2.59 -25.31 7.33
N SER A 31 3.16 -24.70 8.36
CA SER A 31 2.87 -23.28 8.58
C SER A 31 3.20 -22.61 7.26
N ASN A 32 2.19 -22.08 6.60
CA ASN A 32 2.31 -21.47 5.31
C ASN A 32 3.26 -20.27 5.51
N LEU A 33 4.52 -20.39 5.08
CA LEU A 33 5.58 -19.42 5.38
C LEU A 33 5.20 -17.99 4.95
N LEU A 34 4.26 -17.89 4.01
CA LEU A 34 3.72 -16.66 3.48
C LEU A 34 2.53 -16.09 4.26
N GLU A 35 1.90 -16.83 5.18
CA GLU A 35 0.86 -16.26 6.03
C GLU A 35 1.40 -15.05 6.80
N GLY A 36 0.60 -14.00 6.88
CA GLY A 36 0.91 -12.78 7.61
C GLY A 36 0.63 -11.51 6.83
N ARG A 37 1.05 -10.40 7.42
CA ARG A 37 0.88 -9.06 6.86
C ARG A 37 2.22 -8.54 6.35
N TYR A 38 2.17 -7.84 5.23
CA TYR A 38 3.32 -7.27 4.54
C TYR A 38 3.06 -5.79 4.27
N LYS A 39 4.12 -5.00 4.27
CA LYS A 39 4.11 -3.57 3.95
C LYS A 39 4.97 -3.31 2.72
N ALA A 40 4.47 -2.49 1.80
CA ALA A 40 5.24 -1.89 0.73
C ALA A 40 5.20 -0.37 0.84
N GLU A 41 6.29 0.27 0.43
CA GLU A 41 6.38 1.72 0.23
C GLU A 41 6.57 1.94 -1.27
N TYR A 42 5.57 2.56 -1.90
CA TYR A 42 5.57 2.83 -3.32
C TYR A 42 5.86 4.30 -3.59
N ASP A 43 6.97 4.59 -4.27
CA ASP A 43 7.37 5.93 -4.65
C ASP A 43 6.48 6.47 -5.77
N ILE A 44 5.77 7.55 -5.48
CA ILE A 44 4.83 8.25 -6.38
C ILE A 44 5.27 9.69 -6.64
N SER A 45 6.51 10.03 -6.29
CA SER A 45 7.02 11.41 -6.36
C SER A 45 6.93 11.97 -7.77
N ASP A 46 7.38 11.20 -8.78
CA ASP A 46 7.38 11.65 -10.17
C ASP A 46 5.97 12.05 -10.65
N TYR A 47 4.94 11.28 -10.28
CA TYR A 47 3.56 11.56 -10.67
C TYR A 47 3.06 12.90 -10.09
N TYR A 48 3.30 13.14 -8.80
CA TYR A 48 2.85 14.37 -8.15
C TYR A 48 3.70 15.58 -8.54
N VAL A 49 5.01 15.41 -8.74
CA VAL A 49 5.89 16.46 -9.24
C VAL A 49 5.48 16.88 -10.64
N GLU A 50 5.20 15.93 -11.54
CA GLU A 50 4.70 16.23 -12.89
C GLU A 50 3.36 16.98 -12.85
N LEU A 51 2.43 16.56 -11.98
CA LEU A 51 1.15 17.23 -11.79
C LEU A 51 1.32 18.67 -11.30
N MET A 52 2.27 18.90 -10.38
CA MET A 52 2.48 20.21 -9.77
C MET A 52 3.41 21.12 -10.57
N ARG A 53 4.18 20.60 -11.53
CA ARG A 53 5.12 21.38 -12.35
C ARG A 53 4.45 22.49 -13.17
N SER A 54 3.15 22.41 -13.43
CA SER A 54 2.39 23.49 -14.08
C SER A 54 2.08 24.68 -13.15
N TYR A 55 2.23 24.49 -11.84
CA TYR A 55 1.89 25.46 -10.81
C TYR A 55 3.11 25.91 -10.01
N ILE A 56 4.05 25.01 -9.75
CA ILE A 56 5.19 25.22 -8.88
C ILE A 56 6.47 25.02 -9.67
N GLU A 57 7.41 25.97 -9.60
CA GLU A 57 8.78 25.75 -10.03
C GLU A 57 9.50 24.86 -9.01
N ILE A 58 9.44 23.54 -9.23
CA ILE A 58 10.07 22.55 -8.37
C ILE A 58 11.50 22.29 -8.87
N ASN A 59 12.51 22.52 -8.03
CA ASN A 59 13.91 22.17 -8.29
C ASN A 59 14.12 20.63 -8.27
N ASP A 60 15.16 20.13 -8.94
CA ASP A 60 15.43 18.69 -9.15
C ASP A 60 15.74 17.84 -7.89
N CYS A 61 15.63 18.41 -6.68
CA CYS A 61 15.78 17.68 -5.43
C CYS A 61 14.54 17.86 -4.54
N TRP A 62 13.60 16.92 -4.66
CA TRP A 62 12.41 16.84 -3.82
C TRP A 62 12.47 15.64 -2.87
N ASP A 63 11.84 15.80 -1.71
CA ASP A 63 11.63 14.69 -0.80
C ASP A 63 10.63 13.71 -1.42
N PRO A 64 10.88 12.39 -1.26
CA PRO A 64 10.05 11.38 -1.88
C PRO A 64 8.67 11.32 -1.22
N ILE A 65 7.63 11.26 -2.06
CA ILE A 65 6.26 10.98 -1.65
C ILE A 65 6.06 9.48 -1.77
N TYR A 66 5.92 8.81 -0.63
CA TYR A 66 5.61 7.40 -0.56
C TYR A 66 4.14 7.17 -0.24
N ARG A 67 3.58 6.17 -0.91
CA ARG A 67 2.33 5.53 -0.56
C ARG A 67 2.61 4.23 0.17
N GLU A 68 2.04 4.09 1.36
CA GLU A 68 2.05 2.82 2.06
C GLU A 68 0.94 1.88 1.58
N MET A 69 1.32 0.65 1.28
CA MET A 69 0.42 -0.40 0.85
C MET A 69 0.62 -1.65 1.70
N TYR A 70 -0.45 -2.38 1.95
CA TYR A 70 -0.46 -3.57 2.78
C TYR A 70 -0.99 -4.75 1.99
N LEU A 71 -0.35 -5.90 2.16
CA LEU A 71 -0.83 -7.19 1.68
C LEU A 71 -0.99 -8.10 2.89
N THR A 72 -2.17 -8.67 3.07
CA THR A 72 -2.43 -9.68 4.09
C THR A 72 -2.73 -11.00 3.40
N LEU A 73 -1.97 -12.04 3.73
CA LEU A 73 -2.19 -13.42 3.28
C LEU A 73 -2.72 -14.23 4.46
N ASN A 74 -3.99 -14.67 4.35
CA ASN A 74 -4.68 -15.41 5.40
C ASN A 74 -4.40 -16.92 5.30
N ASP A 75 -4.65 -17.63 6.39
CA ASP A 75 -4.48 -19.08 6.51
C ASP A 75 -5.52 -19.88 5.71
N ASP A 76 -6.68 -19.30 5.46
CA ASP A 76 -7.74 -19.86 4.63
C ASP A 76 -7.49 -19.77 3.11
N GLY A 77 -6.34 -19.22 2.70
CA GLY A 77 -5.98 -19.05 1.29
C GLY A 77 -6.56 -17.79 0.65
N THR A 78 -7.11 -16.86 1.43
CA THR A 78 -7.56 -15.55 0.96
C THR A 78 -6.51 -14.46 1.15
N TYR A 79 -6.60 -13.39 0.37
CA TYR A 79 -5.75 -12.21 0.54
C TYR A 79 -6.57 -10.92 0.59
N VAL A 80 -5.96 -9.89 1.17
CA VAL A 80 -6.46 -8.50 1.15
C VAL A 80 -5.30 -7.58 0.83
N MET A 81 -5.49 -6.66 -0.11
CA MET A 81 -4.61 -5.54 -0.43
C MET A 81 -5.29 -4.23 -0.05
N GLU A 82 -4.59 -3.38 0.69
CA GLU A 82 -5.11 -2.10 1.19
C GLU A 82 -4.04 -1.01 1.07
N THR A 83 -4.47 0.20 0.73
CA THR A 83 -3.63 1.39 0.76
C THR A 83 -3.95 2.22 2.01
N ASP A 84 -2.94 2.76 2.68
CA ASP A 84 -3.15 3.75 3.74
C ASP A 84 -3.37 5.14 3.12
N TYR A 85 -4.63 5.46 2.85
CA TYR A 85 -5.01 6.72 2.22
C TYR A 85 -4.87 7.93 3.16
N ASP A 86 -4.98 7.74 4.47
CA ASP A 86 -4.75 8.81 5.43
C ASP A 86 -3.26 9.18 5.47
N GLN A 87 -2.37 8.18 5.53
CA GLN A 87 -0.93 8.37 5.39
C GLN A 87 -0.60 9.04 4.06
N LEU A 88 -1.17 8.57 2.95
CA LEU A 88 -0.94 9.14 1.63
C LEU A 88 -1.35 10.62 1.56
N ARG A 89 -2.56 10.96 2.04
CA ARG A 89 -3.07 12.33 2.11
C ARG A 89 -2.12 13.22 2.90
N ASP A 90 -1.74 12.77 4.08
CA ASP A 90 -0.91 13.54 5.00
C ASP A 90 0.51 13.70 4.45
N ASN A 91 1.05 12.70 3.75
CA ASN A 91 2.37 12.77 3.12
C ASN A 91 2.39 13.78 1.97
N ILE A 92 1.41 13.76 1.07
CA ILE A 92 1.27 14.75 -0.01
C ILE A 92 1.09 16.15 0.57
N TRP A 93 0.28 16.28 1.62
CA TRP A 93 0.05 17.58 2.26
C TRP A 93 1.32 18.16 2.90
N ASN A 94 2.09 17.32 3.61
CA ASN A 94 3.35 17.76 4.20
C ASN A 94 4.34 18.17 3.11
N TRP A 95 4.45 17.37 2.04
CA TRP A 95 5.28 17.73 0.89
C TRP A 95 4.87 19.08 0.28
N LEU A 96 3.57 19.35 0.09
CA LEU A 96 3.09 20.66 -0.41
C LEU A 96 3.44 21.81 0.54
N LYS A 97 3.45 21.57 1.85
CA LYS A 97 3.82 22.60 2.83
C LYS A 97 5.30 22.97 2.80
N ASP A 98 6.16 22.04 2.39
CA ASP A 98 7.59 22.33 2.25
C ASP A 98 7.87 23.29 1.06
N TYR A 99 6.87 23.50 0.20
CA TYR A 99 6.88 24.43 -0.94
C TYR A 99 5.73 25.45 -0.87
N ASP A 100 5.37 25.90 0.34
CA ASP A 100 4.19 26.75 0.54
C ASP A 100 4.29 28.14 -0.13
N ASP A 101 5.50 28.70 -0.21
CA ASP A 101 5.79 29.94 -0.93
C ASP A 101 5.56 29.76 -2.43
N GLU A 102 6.17 28.74 -3.04
CA GLU A 102 6.04 28.49 -4.48
C GLU A 102 4.61 28.10 -4.86
N LEU A 103 3.92 27.32 -4.02
CA LEU A 103 2.51 27.01 -4.20
C LEU A 103 1.63 28.27 -4.16
N LEU A 104 1.86 29.17 -3.19
CA LEU A 104 1.12 30.43 -3.12
C LEU A 104 1.33 31.27 -4.36
N LEU A 105 2.59 31.50 -4.76
CA LEU A 105 2.92 32.31 -5.92
C LEU A 105 2.32 31.73 -7.21
N GLY A 106 2.47 30.42 -7.39
CA GLY A 106 1.93 29.68 -8.53
C GLY A 106 0.42 29.73 -8.65
N MET A 107 -0.28 29.51 -7.54
CA MET A 107 -1.76 29.43 -7.54
C MET A 107 -2.44 30.80 -7.54
N THR A 108 -1.75 31.86 -7.13
CA THR A 108 -2.29 33.24 -7.10
C THR A 108 -1.85 34.09 -8.29
N GLU A 109 -1.06 33.53 -9.22
CA GLU A 109 -0.46 34.24 -10.36
C GLU A 109 0.41 35.44 -9.94
N VAL A 110 0.93 35.41 -8.71
CA VAL A 110 1.83 36.42 -8.16
C VAL A 110 3.26 36.04 -8.50
N VAL A 111 4.05 36.99 -9.02
CA VAL A 111 5.38 36.67 -9.57
C VAL A 111 6.53 36.79 -8.56
N SER A 112 6.26 37.27 -7.33
CA SER A 112 7.28 37.39 -6.28
C SER A 112 6.69 37.51 -4.86
N ILE A 113 7.50 37.13 -3.86
CA ILE A 113 7.18 37.35 -2.44
C ILE A 113 6.95 38.84 -2.14
N GLU A 114 7.68 39.74 -2.80
CA GLU A 114 7.49 41.19 -2.63
C GLU A 114 6.08 41.63 -3.05
N GLN A 115 5.60 41.16 -4.20
CA GLN A 115 4.25 41.45 -4.66
C GLN A 115 3.20 40.81 -3.73
N ALA A 116 3.42 39.58 -3.28
CA ALA A 116 2.55 38.93 -2.30
C ALA A 116 2.52 39.70 -0.97
N THR A 117 3.65 40.26 -0.54
CA THR A 117 3.75 41.09 0.67
C THR A 117 2.93 42.37 0.52
N GLN A 118 3.00 43.05 -0.63
CA GLN A 118 2.17 44.24 -0.89
C GLN A 118 0.66 43.92 -0.87
N ILE A 119 0.27 42.75 -1.41
CA ILE A 119 -1.11 42.25 -1.36
C ILE A 119 -1.54 41.99 0.09
N ALA A 120 -0.68 41.37 0.90
CA ALA A 120 -0.95 41.14 2.32
C ALA A 120 -1.11 42.46 3.09
N GLU A 121 -0.23 43.43 2.85
CA GLU A 121 -0.28 44.76 3.47
C GLU A 121 -1.57 45.51 3.11
N SER A 122 -2.05 45.40 1.86
CA SER A 122 -3.33 45.98 1.44
C SER A 122 -4.55 45.41 2.20
N GLN A 123 -4.39 44.23 2.78
CA GLN A 123 -5.38 43.53 3.60
C GLN A 123 -5.14 43.70 5.10
N ASN A 124 -4.18 44.54 5.51
CA ASN A 124 -3.71 44.71 6.90
C ASN A 124 -3.16 43.41 7.52
N MET A 125 -2.45 42.61 6.73
CA MET A 125 -1.83 41.36 7.16
C MET A 125 -0.33 41.36 6.85
N THR A 126 0.44 40.56 7.59
CA THR A 126 1.80 40.19 7.21
C THR A 126 1.80 39.14 6.10
N TYR A 127 2.92 38.98 5.41
CA TYR A 127 3.09 37.92 4.40
C TYR A 127 2.82 36.52 5.00
N GLU A 128 3.33 36.24 6.20
CA GLU A 128 3.13 34.95 6.86
C GLU A 128 1.65 34.69 7.23
N GLU A 129 0.92 35.72 7.65
CA GLU A 129 -0.52 35.58 7.90
C GLU A 129 -1.29 35.35 6.60
N TYR A 130 -0.95 36.08 5.53
CA TYR A 130 -1.55 35.90 4.21
C TYR A 130 -1.28 34.48 3.66
N LYS A 131 -0.04 33.99 3.79
CA LYS A 131 0.34 32.63 3.42
C LYS A 131 -0.39 31.58 4.24
N ALA A 132 -0.49 31.77 5.56
CA ALA A 132 -1.21 30.86 6.43
C ALA A 132 -2.72 30.79 6.09
N GLU A 133 -3.35 31.92 5.76
CA GLU A 133 -4.75 31.95 5.31
C GLU A 133 -4.92 31.26 3.95
N PHE A 134 -4.04 31.53 3.00
CA PHE A 134 -4.03 30.83 1.71
C PHE A 134 -3.91 29.32 1.90
N MET A 135 -2.91 28.85 2.66
CA MET A 135 -2.67 27.42 2.88
C MET A 135 -3.84 26.75 3.61
N LYS A 136 -4.50 27.46 4.52
CA LYS A 136 -5.70 26.96 5.21
C LYS A 136 -6.86 26.74 4.25
N GLU A 137 -7.14 27.68 3.34
CA GLU A 137 -8.22 27.51 2.37
C GLU A 137 -7.84 26.47 1.29
N TYR A 138 -6.59 26.47 0.85
CA TYR A 138 -6.07 25.47 -0.08
C TYR A 138 -6.17 24.06 0.52
N LYS A 139 -5.85 23.87 1.81
CA LYS A 139 -6.01 22.57 2.51
C LYS A 139 -7.44 22.05 2.43
N LYS A 140 -8.45 22.89 2.59
CA LYS A 140 -9.86 22.45 2.49
C LYS A 140 -10.17 21.95 1.08
N GLY A 141 -9.70 22.66 0.06
CA GLY A 141 -9.85 22.25 -1.34
C GLY A 141 -9.11 20.95 -1.64
N PHE A 142 -7.89 20.81 -1.13
CA PHE A 142 -7.10 19.59 -1.22
C PHE A 142 -7.79 18.39 -0.54
N ASP A 143 -8.26 18.55 0.70
CA ASP A 143 -8.94 17.49 1.44
C ASP A 143 -10.21 17.04 0.71
N TYR A 144 -11.02 17.99 0.29
CA TYR A 144 -12.22 17.71 -0.49
C TYR A 144 -11.87 16.97 -1.79
N GLY A 145 -10.90 17.47 -2.56
CA GLY A 145 -10.46 16.85 -3.80
C GLY A 145 -9.92 15.44 -3.59
N PHE A 146 -9.13 15.21 -2.53
CA PHE A 146 -8.60 13.90 -2.19
C PHE A 146 -9.72 12.92 -1.83
N GLU A 147 -10.67 13.34 -1.00
CA GLU A 147 -11.84 12.52 -0.63
C GLU A 147 -12.70 12.14 -1.84
N GLN A 148 -12.89 13.05 -2.81
CA GLN A 148 -13.65 12.73 -4.02
C GLN A 148 -12.95 11.68 -4.92
N ASN A 149 -11.62 11.55 -4.81
CA ASN A 149 -10.83 10.65 -5.66
C ASN A 149 -10.42 9.35 -4.95
N ILE A 150 -10.68 9.21 -3.64
CA ILE A 150 -10.26 8.04 -2.86
C ILE A 150 -10.85 6.75 -3.42
N ASP A 151 -12.11 6.78 -3.86
CA ASP A 151 -12.80 5.58 -4.36
C ASP A 151 -12.21 5.09 -5.69
N ALA A 152 -11.77 6.02 -6.55
CA ALA A 152 -11.05 5.67 -7.77
C ALA A 152 -9.69 5.03 -7.44
N GLY A 153 -8.98 5.59 -6.44
CA GLY A 153 -7.76 4.99 -5.89
C GLY A 153 -7.99 3.57 -5.38
N LYS A 154 -9.02 3.37 -4.55
CA LYS A 154 -9.38 2.05 -4.00
C LYS A 154 -9.66 1.03 -5.09
N ALA A 155 -10.39 1.41 -6.13
CA ALA A 155 -10.69 0.51 -7.26
C ALA A 155 -9.43 0.07 -8.05
N LEU A 156 -8.38 0.89 -8.04
CA LEU A 156 -7.10 0.62 -8.70
C LEU A 156 -6.17 -0.24 -7.85
N TRP A 157 -6.09 0.04 -6.54
CA TRP A 157 -4.99 -0.40 -5.68
C TRP A 157 -5.38 -1.37 -4.57
N ASP A 158 -6.64 -1.32 -4.15
CA ASP A 158 -7.16 -2.19 -3.11
C ASP A 158 -7.86 -3.38 -3.75
N GLY A 159 -7.91 -4.50 -3.04
CA GLY A 159 -8.54 -5.69 -3.57
C GLY A 159 -8.52 -6.86 -2.60
N SER A 160 -9.32 -7.87 -2.90
CA SER A 160 -9.33 -9.11 -2.13
C SER A 160 -9.70 -10.28 -3.03
N GLY A 161 -9.36 -11.47 -2.58
CA GLY A 161 -9.61 -12.68 -3.32
C GLY A 161 -8.89 -13.88 -2.75
N CYS A 162 -8.57 -14.84 -3.61
CA CYS A 162 -7.83 -16.03 -3.23
C CYS A 162 -6.41 -15.98 -3.76
N TYR A 163 -5.48 -16.59 -3.03
CA TYR A 163 -4.11 -16.75 -3.50
C TYR A 163 -3.72 -18.22 -3.57
N THR A 164 -2.82 -18.50 -4.51
CA THR A 164 -2.07 -19.76 -4.58
C THR A 164 -0.60 -19.43 -4.66
N TYR A 165 0.26 -20.29 -4.16
CA TYR A 165 1.70 -20.04 -4.18
C TYR A 165 2.48 -21.34 -4.30
N ASP A 166 3.73 -21.22 -4.74
CA ASP A 166 4.75 -22.25 -4.64
C ASP A 166 6.03 -21.69 -3.98
N GLU A 167 7.18 -22.34 -4.14
CA GLU A 167 8.42 -21.90 -3.51
C GLU A 167 8.96 -20.55 -4.03
N LYS A 168 8.50 -20.08 -5.20
CA LYS A 168 9.06 -18.91 -5.91
C LYS A 168 8.02 -17.91 -6.35
N GLU A 169 6.78 -18.33 -6.55
CA GLU A 169 5.74 -17.48 -7.10
C GLU A 169 4.51 -17.46 -6.20
N VAL A 170 3.87 -16.29 -6.14
CA VAL A 170 2.54 -16.11 -5.59
C VAL A 170 1.63 -15.60 -6.68
N GLU A 171 0.43 -16.14 -6.73
CA GLU A 171 -0.61 -15.77 -7.66
C GLU A 171 -1.83 -15.30 -6.87
N LEU A 172 -2.18 -14.02 -7.04
CA LEU A 172 -3.37 -13.43 -6.45
C LEU A 172 -4.47 -13.37 -7.52
N ARG A 173 -5.66 -13.86 -7.18
CA ARG A 173 -6.85 -13.83 -8.03
C ARG A 173 -7.97 -13.07 -7.33
N ASP A 174 -8.39 -11.96 -7.92
CA ASP A 174 -9.58 -11.26 -7.46
C ASP A 174 -10.86 -11.97 -7.95
N THR A 175 -12.02 -11.49 -7.48
CA THR A 175 -13.34 -12.00 -7.86
C THR A 175 -13.68 -11.80 -9.34
N ASP A 176 -13.03 -10.84 -10.01
CA ASP A 176 -13.22 -10.49 -11.42
C ASP A 176 -12.20 -11.21 -12.34
N ALA A 177 -11.48 -12.20 -11.80
CA ALA A 177 -10.45 -12.99 -12.47
C ALA A 177 -9.21 -12.21 -12.92
N ARG A 178 -8.95 -11.00 -12.37
CA ARG A 178 -7.64 -10.36 -12.51
C ARG A 178 -6.59 -11.23 -11.83
N LYS A 179 -5.59 -11.62 -12.60
CA LYS A 179 -4.47 -12.43 -12.16
C LYS A 179 -3.25 -11.53 -11.94
N ILE A 180 -2.83 -11.41 -10.70
CA ILE A 180 -1.60 -10.72 -10.31
C ILE A 180 -0.55 -11.78 -9.99
N ILE A 181 0.62 -11.68 -10.60
CA ILE A 181 1.74 -12.61 -10.36
C ILE A 181 2.83 -11.85 -9.61
N GLY A 182 3.32 -12.46 -8.54
CA GLY A 182 4.47 -11.98 -7.79
C GLY A 182 5.53 -13.06 -7.61
N THR A 183 6.76 -12.62 -7.30
CA THR A 183 7.87 -13.49 -6.93
C THR A 183 8.13 -13.43 -5.44
N ILE A 184 8.53 -14.56 -4.85
CA ILE A 184 8.85 -14.71 -3.44
C ILE A 184 10.38 -14.81 -3.31
N ASP A 185 10.97 -13.97 -2.45
CA ASP A 185 12.37 -14.05 -2.06
C ASP A 185 12.48 -14.04 -0.53
N GLY A 186 12.71 -15.21 0.05
CA GLY A 186 12.70 -15.40 1.50
C GLY A 186 11.33 -15.07 2.10
N THR A 187 11.25 -13.94 2.80
CA THR A 187 10.01 -13.42 3.41
C THR A 187 9.42 -12.25 2.66
N ASP A 188 9.99 -11.86 1.52
CA ASP A 188 9.53 -10.70 0.75
C ASP A 188 8.76 -11.16 -0.48
N ILE A 189 7.75 -10.38 -0.86
CA ILE A 189 6.90 -10.63 -2.03
C ILE A 189 7.03 -9.43 -2.97
N THR A 190 7.44 -9.67 -4.21
CA THR A 190 7.46 -8.62 -5.24
C THR A 190 6.28 -8.83 -6.19
N ILE A 191 5.35 -7.88 -6.23
CA ILE A 191 4.20 -7.91 -7.14
C ILE A 191 4.53 -7.13 -8.40
N TYR A 192 4.23 -7.72 -9.56
CA TYR A 192 4.35 -7.08 -10.87
C TYR A 192 2.95 -6.76 -11.40
N SER A 193 2.71 -5.49 -11.72
CA SER A 193 1.52 -5.04 -12.44
C SER A 193 1.95 -4.42 -13.76
N ALA A 194 1.16 -4.58 -14.82
CA ALA A 194 1.47 -4.02 -16.15
C ALA A 194 1.55 -2.49 -16.13
N ASP A 195 0.84 -1.86 -15.21
CA ASP A 195 0.69 -0.41 -15.14
C ASP A 195 1.69 0.26 -14.18
N PHE A 196 2.45 -0.53 -13.40
CA PHE A 196 3.24 0.00 -12.27
C PHE A 196 4.65 -0.61 -12.20
N ARG A 197 5.59 0.16 -11.64
CA ARG A 197 6.89 -0.37 -11.20
C ARG A 197 6.67 -1.53 -10.21
N PRO A 198 7.59 -2.52 -10.16
CA PRO A 198 7.48 -3.63 -9.21
C PRO A 198 7.32 -3.12 -7.77
N ILE A 199 6.40 -3.71 -7.02
CA ILE A 199 6.09 -3.32 -5.64
C ILE A 199 6.61 -4.40 -4.70
N VAL A 200 7.54 -4.03 -3.82
CA VAL A 200 8.17 -4.96 -2.89
C VAL A 200 7.47 -4.88 -1.53
N TYR A 201 6.77 -5.95 -1.18
CA TYR A 201 6.10 -6.16 0.10
C TYR A 201 7.03 -6.92 1.05
N LYS A 202 7.37 -6.26 2.16
CA LYS A 202 8.21 -6.82 3.23
C LYS A 202 7.33 -7.30 4.37
N LYS A 203 7.62 -8.49 4.92
CA LYS A 203 6.85 -9.05 6.02
C LYS A 203 6.94 -8.17 7.27
N ILE A 204 5.79 -7.87 7.86
CA ILE A 204 5.70 -7.17 9.15
C ILE A 204 5.91 -8.20 10.26
N PRO A 205 6.81 -7.96 11.23
CA PRO A 205 7.07 -8.86 12.35
C PRO A 205 5.85 -9.17 13.23
#